data_AF-A0A1G5ZR00-F1
#
_entry.id   AF-A0A1G5ZR00-F1
#
_cell.length_a   1.000
_cell.length_b   1.000
_cell.length_c   1.000
_cell.angle_alpha   90.00
_cell.angle_beta   90.00
_cell.angle_gamma   90.00
#
_symmetry.space_group_name_H-M   'P 1'
#
loop_
_entity.id
_entity.type
_entity.pdbx_description
1 polymer ?
#
loop_
_entity_poly.entity_id
_entity_poly.type
_entity_poly.pdbx_seq_one_letter_code
_entity_poly.pdbx_strand_id
1 'polypeptide(L)'
;MKENTLSVLGHSISYFEVNPEKKSTVLFIHGNSMSKKLFRNQLNSERFNNYRLVFFDLVGFGGSSKSDQPTKEYNVPFYAELIRSVIQALSLDDVYLVGHSLGGHIAIEFAGRYVDEIKGFIAISTPPLGIPADIPAAFQPNPAASLLFQAQLSKEEVINLSNNVAGTIYQNEVVDSVESADPLARQKIGMSIINQNYLDEIRVLNAIKLPFALVLGEDDKLCNPGYFSKYPFKNQWRGEVNIIEHSSHNPFLDRPEEINRLILDF
;
A
#
# COMPACT_ATOMS: atom_id res chain seq x y z
N MET A 1 -21.05 -5.80 -0.45
CA MET A 1 -21.01 -4.38 -0.04
C MET A 1 -21.24 -3.49 -1.25
N LYS A 2 -21.72 -2.26 -1.04
CA LYS A 2 -21.98 -1.32 -2.13
C LYS A 2 -20.65 -0.74 -2.63
N GLU A 3 -20.37 -0.93 -3.92
CA GLU A 3 -19.28 -0.24 -4.61
C GLU A 3 -19.74 1.18 -4.95
N ASN A 4 -18.90 2.17 -4.65
CA ASN A 4 -19.14 3.57 -4.93
C ASN A 4 -18.06 4.11 -5.87
N THR A 5 -18.34 5.25 -6.50
CA THR A 5 -17.42 5.95 -7.39
C THR A 5 -17.33 7.41 -6.97
N LEU A 6 -16.12 7.97 -6.96
CA LEU A 6 -15.87 9.41 -6.78
C LEU A 6 -15.01 9.95 -7.93
N SER A 7 -15.19 11.21 -8.29
CA SER A 7 -14.41 11.86 -9.35
C SER A 7 -13.38 12.82 -8.76
N VAL A 8 -12.09 12.53 -8.93
CA VAL A 8 -10.98 13.38 -8.46
C VAL A 8 -9.85 13.38 -9.48
N LEU A 9 -9.17 14.53 -9.64
CA LEU A 9 -8.06 14.68 -10.58
C LEU A 9 -8.38 14.24 -12.02
N GLY A 10 -9.64 14.35 -12.45
CA GLY A 10 -10.09 13.90 -13.77
C GLY A 10 -10.30 12.38 -13.91
N HIS A 11 -10.16 11.62 -12.83
CA HIS A 11 -10.33 10.17 -12.80
C HIS A 11 -11.58 9.74 -12.04
N SER A 12 -12.14 8.60 -12.44
CA SER A 12 -13.19 7.88 -11.72
C SER A 12 -12.53 6.89 -10.77
N ILE A 13 -12.63 7.13 -9.47
CA ILE A 13 -12.03 6.31 -8.43
C ILE A 13 -13.11 5.42 -7.81
N SER A 14 -12.89 4.10 -7.89
CA SER A 14 -13.79 3.13 -7.28
C SER A 14 -13.39 2.82 -5.84
N TYR A 15 -14.34 2.81 -4.92
CA TYR A 15 -14.09 2.61 -3.50
C TYR A 15 -15.22 1.84 -2.78
N PHE A 16 -14.86 1.26 -1.64
CA PHE A 16 -15.76 0.78 -0.61
C PHE A 16 -15.68 1.69 0.60
N GLU A 17 -16.82 1.86 1.26
CA GLU A 17 -16.94 2.67 2.47
C GLU A 17 -17.80 1.95 3.50
N VAL A 18 -17.36 1.99 4.75
CA VAL A 18 -18.03 1.38 5.90
C VAL A 18 -18.12 2.41 7.03
N ASN A 19 -19.28 2.49 7.67
CA ASN A 19 -19.60 3.43 8.75
C ASN A 19 -19.28 4.91 8.41
N PRO A 20 -19.85 5.47 7.32
CA PRO A 20 -19.57 6.84 6.88
C PRO A 20 -19.86 7.92 7.94
N GLU A 21 -20.69 7.60 8.94
CA GLU A 21 -21.03 8.48 10.05
C GLU A 21 -19.95 8.58 11.14
N LYS A 22 -18.93 7.72 11.12
CA LYS A 22 -17.84 7.76 12.11
C LYS A 22 -16.84 8.84 11.74
N LYS A 23 -16.31 9.50 12.77
CA LYS A 23 -15.37 10.60 12.60
C LYS A 23 -13.97 10.12 12.22
N SER A 24 -13.41 9.18 12.99
CA SER A 24 -12.04 8.69 12.77
C SER A 24 -11.99 7.71 11.60
N THR A 25 -11.10 7.98 10.66
CA THR A 25 -11.05 7.26 9.38
C THR A 25 -9.81 6.39 9.28
N VAL A 26 -9.96 5.15 8.82
CA VAL A 26 -8.84 4.30 8.34
C VAL A 26 -8.96 4.17 6.83
N LEU A 27 -7.98 4.73 6.12
CA LEU A 27 -7.90 4.72 4.66
C LEU A 27 -6.87 3.70 4.19
N PHE A 28 -7.33 2.68 3.47
CA PHE A 28 -6.52 1.57 2.99
C PHE A 28 -6.03 1.81 1.56
N ILE A 29 -4.74 1.59 1.34
CA ILE A 29 -4.04 1.83 0.07
C ILE A 29 -3.37 0.52 -0.35
N HIS A 30 -3.80 -0.05 -1.48
CA HIS A 30 -3.30 -1.34 -1.95
C HIS A 30 -1.92 -1.24 -2.63
N GLY A 31 -1.23 -2.38 -2.74
CA GLY A 31 0.04 -2.51 -3.44
C GLY A 31 -0.06 -2.47 -4.96
N ASN A 32 1.10 -2.50 -5.62
CA ASN A 32 1.17 -2.58 -7.08
C ASN A 32 0.57 -3.92 -7.56
N SER A 33 -0.15 -3.90 -8.69
CA SER A 33 -0.87 -5.06 -9.25
C SER A 33 -2.00 -5.62 -8.38
N MET A 34 -2.40 -4.90 -7.33
CA MET A 34 -3.46 -5.31 -6.40
C MET A 34 -4.70 -4.42 -6.56
N SER A 35 -5.72 -4.70 -5.75
CA SER A 35 -6.94 -3.90 -5.67
C SER A 35 -7.46 -3.84 -4.23
N LYS A 36 -8.36 -2.89 -3.96
CA LYS A 36 -9.08 -2.72 -2.69
C LYS A 36 -9.77 -4.00 -2.22
N LYS A 37 -10.12 -4.90 -3.14
CA LYS A 37 -10.80 -6.17 -2.85
C LYS A 37 -9.94 -7.12 -2.02
N LEU A 38 -8.61 -7.01 -2.08
CA LEU A 38 -7.73 -7.86 -1.27
C LEU A 38 -7.84 -7.55 0.23
N PHE A 39 -8.25 -6.34 0.63
CA PHE A 39 -8.53 -6.02 2.02
C PHE A 39 -9.88 -6.55 2.54
N ARG A 40 -10.46 -7.58 1.89
CA ARG A 40 -11.77 -8.14 2.25
C ARG A 40 -11.87 -8.55 3.72
N ASN A 41 -10.79 -8.99 4.33
CA ASN A 41 -10.80 -9.42 5.73
C ASN A 41 -10.90 -8.23 6.69
N GLN A 42 -10.24 -7.11 6.37
CA GLN A 42 -10.34 -5.85 7.12
C GLN A 42 -11.72 -5.22 6.91
N LEU A 43 -12.16 -5.20 5.64
CA LEU A 43 -13.44 -4.67 5.20
C LEU A 43 -14.64 -5.34 5.90
N ASN A 44 -14.56 -6.65 6.19
CA ASN A 44 -15.63 -7.40 6.87
C ASN A 44 -15.43 -7.57 8.39
N SER A 45 -14.41 -6.92 8.99
CA SER A 45 -14.13 -7.09 10.42
C SER A 45 -14.94 -6.13 11.29
N GLU A 46 -15.76 -6.68 12.18
CA GLU A 46 -16.55 -5.92 13.14
C GLU A 46 -15.69 -5.14 14.17
N ARG A 47 -14.41 -5.48 14.29
CA ARG A 47 -13.48 -4.78 15.20
C ARG A 47 -13.34 -3.29 14.85
N PHE A 48 -13.59 -2.94 13.59
CA PHE A 48 -13.50 -1.59 13.08
C PHE A 48 -14.83 -0.81 13.15
N ASN A 49 -15.87 -1.31 13.83
CA ASN A 49 -17.19 -0.65 13.89
C ASN A 49 -17.19 0.78 14.50
N ASN A 50 -16.11 1.19 15.16
CA ASN A 50 -15.94 2.54 15.69
C ASN A 50 -15.21 3.50 14.72
N TYR A 51 -14.79 3.00 13.56
CA TYR A 51 -14.05 3.75 12.55
C TYR A 51 -14.83 3.81 11.24
N ARG A 52 -14.62 4.89 10.51
CA ARG A 52 -14.99 4.98 9.10
C ARG A 52 -13.90 4.30 8.31
N LEU A 53 -14.25 3.28 7.53
CA LEU A 53 -13.28 2.60 6.68
C LEU A 53 -13.46 3.02 5.24
N VAL A 54 -12.35 3.34 4.56
CA VAL A 54 -12.35 3.63 3.14
C VAL A 54 -11.29 2.77 2.48
N PHE A 55 -11.67 2.03 1.44
CA PHE A 55 -10.78 1.23 0.61
C PHE A 55 -10.99 1.66 -0.83
N PHE A 56 -9.96 2.09 -1.54
CA PHE A 56 -10.11 2.58 -2.91
C PHE A 56 -9.08 1.96 -3.83
N ASP A 57 -9.40 1.91 -5.12
CA ASP A 57 -8.47 1.49 -6.15
C ASP A 57 -7.67 2.69 -6.68
N LEU A 58 -6.35 2.57 -6.76
CA LEU A 58 -5.48 3.55 -7.40
C LEU A 58 -5.83 3.66 -8.90
N VAL A 59 -5.57 4.83 -9.52
CA VAL A 59 -5.73 5.00 -10.98
C VAL A 59 -4.90 3.93 -11.71
N GLY A 60 -5.52 3.24 -12.65
CA GLY A 60 -4.93 2.11 -13.37
C GLY A 60 -5.14 0.74 -12.72
N PHE A 61 -5.85 0.65 -11.59
CA PHE A 61 -6.08 -0.61 -10.87
C PHE A 61 -7.55 -0.86 -10.58
N GLY A 62 -7.91 -2.14 -10.43
CA GLY A 62 -9.24 -2.58 -10.01
C GLY A 62 -10.38 -1.93 -10.80
N GLY A 63 -11.31 -1.29 -10.08
CA GLY A 63 -12.46 -0.60 -10.66
C GLY A 63 -12.23 0.90 -10.98
N SER A 64 -11.03 1.43 -10.73
CA SER A 64 -10.71 2.83 -11.04
C SER A 64 -10.34 3.00 -12.52
N SER A 65 -10.57 4.20 -13.05
CA SER A 65 -10.22 4.52 -14.43
C SER A 65 -8.71 4.38 -14.69
N LYS A 66 -8.37 4.13 -15.95
CA LYS A 66 -6.99 4.18 -16.45
C LYS A 66 -6.60 5.63 -16.78
N SER A 67 -5.30 5.87 -16.91
CA SER A 67 -4.72 7.15 -17.30
C SER A 67 -4.47 7.22 -18.81
N ASP A 68 -4.85 8.35 -19.43
CA ASP A 68 -4.43 8.72 -20.78
C ASP A 68 -3.04 9.38 -20.80
N GLN A 69 -2.48 9.71 -19.63
CA GLN A 69 -1.16 10.33 -19.44
C GLN A 69 -0.27 9.50 -18.48
N PRO A 70 -0.02 8.20 -18.77
CA PRO A 70 0.56 7.26 -17.82
C PRO A 70 1.94 7.68 -17.29
N THR A 71 2.75 8.38 -18.10
CA THR A 71 4.06 8.90 -17.65
C THR A 71 3.94 9.96 -16.55
N LYS A 72 2.85 10.73 -16.52
CA LYS A 72 2.63 11.80 -15.53
C LYS A 72 1.84 11.33 -14.31
N GLU A 73 1.03 10.29 -14.46
CA GLU A 73 0.03 9.90 -13.46
C GLU A 73 0.35 8.55 -12.78
N TYR A 74 1.17 7.69 -13.37
CA TYR A 74 1.56 6.42 -12.73
C TYR A 74 2.90 6.54 -12.01
N ASN A 75 2.93 7.35 -10.93
CA ASN A 75 4.09 7.55 -10.08
C ASN A 75 3.70 7.87 -8.63
N VAL A 76 4.65 7.70 -7.71
CA VAL A 76 4.43 7.84 -6.26
C VAL A 76 3.91 9.24 -5.87
N PRO A 77 4.49 10.37 -6.36
CA PRO A 77 3.97 11.70 -6.09
C PRO A 77 2.51 11.91 -6.51
N PHE A 78 2.13 11.45 -7.71
CA PHE A 78 0.74 11.55 -8.18
C PHE A 78 -0.21 10.78 -7.27
N TYR A 79 0.15 9.56 -6.87
CA TYR A 79 -0.73 8.79 -5.98
C TYR A 79 -0.85 9.40 -4.58
N ALA A 80 0.15 10.13 -4.09
CA ALA A 80 0.02 10.90 -2.85
C ALA A 80 -0.97 12.08 -3.01
N GLU A 81 -0.94 12.78 -4.15
CA GLU A 81 -1.93 13.82 -4.48
C GLU A 81 -3.35 13.23 -4.66
N LEU A 82 -3.44 12.04 -5.25
CA LEU A 82 -4.70 11.30 -5.38
C LEU A 82 -5.31 11.00 -4.01
N ILE A 83 -4.54 10.47 -3.06
CA ILE A 83 -5.01 10.21 -1.69
C ILE A 83 -5.54 11.50 -1.05
N ARG A 84 -4.80 12.61 -1.21
CA ARG A 84 -5.22 13.90 -0.67
C ARG A 84 -6.57 14.33 -1.24
N SER A 85 -6.75 14.14 -2.55
CA SER A 85 -8.00 14.46 -3.24
C SER A 85 -9.15 13.56 -2.79
N VAL A 86 -8.89 12.27 -2.52
CA VAL A 86 -9.89 11.35 -1.93
C VAL A 86 -10.29 11.79 -0.52
N ILE A 87 -9.32 12.14 0.34
CA ILE A 87 -9.56 12.67 1.69
C ILE A 87 -10.47 13.89 1.64
N GLN A 88 -10.16 14.85 0.77
CA GLN A 88 -10.95 16.08 0.62
C GLN A 88 -12.35 15.81 0.05
N ALA A 89 -12.45 15.02 -1.02
CA ALA A 89 -13.71 14.74 -1.70
C ALA A 89 -14.71 14.00 -0.81
N LEU A 90 -14.22 13.10 0.06
CA LEU A 90 -15.06 12.37 1.01
C LEU A 90 -15.20 13.06 2.38
N SER A 91 -14.56 14.23 2.55
CA SER A 91 -14.50 14.97 3.82
C SER A 91 -14.10 14.04 4.97
N LEU A 92 -12.96 13.36 4.82
CA LEU A 92 -12.46 12.42 5.84
C LEU A 92 -11.78 13.20 6.97
N ASP A 93 -12.11 12.83 8.20
CA ASP A 93 -11.54 13.40 9.43
C ASP A 93 -10.68 12.37 10.17
N ASP A 94 -9.75 12.87 11.00
CA ASP A 94 -8.89 12.06 11.87
C ASP A 94 -8.33 10.81 11.15
N VAL A 95 -7.68 11.05 10.01
CA VAL A 95 -7.32 10.02 9.02
C VAL A 95 -6.06 9.28 9.42
N TYR A 96 -6.13 7.95 9.43
CA TYR A 96 -5.00 7.04 9.52
C TYR A 96 -4.83 6.31 8.19
N LEU A 97 -3.61 6.23 7.68
CA LEU A 97 -3.33 5.51 6.43
C LEU A 97 -2.84 4.09 6.73
N VAL A 98 -3.37 3.10 6.02
CA VAL A 98 -2.84 1.73 6.02
C VAL A 98 -2.42 1.40 4.60
N GLY A 99 -1.12 1.48 4.34
CA GLY A 99 -0.52 1.27 3.04
C GLY A 99 0.20 -0.07 2.95
N HIS A 100 -0.08 -0.84 1.90
CA HIS A 100 0.62 -2.09 1.63
C HIS A 100 1.56 -1.97 0.43
N SER A 101 2.82 -2.39 0.59
CA SER A 101 3.82 -2.42 -0.48
C SER A 101 3.96 -1.03 -1.14
N LEU A 102 3.57 -0.87 -2.42
CA LEU A 102 3.43 0.44 -3.07
C LEU A 102 2.60 1.44 -2.25
N GLY A 103 1.47 1.00 -1.69
CA GLY A 103 0.62 1.84 -0.85
C GLY A 103 1.33 2.37 0.39
N GLY A 104 2.30 1.63 0.93
CA GLY A 104 3.16 2.09 2.03
C GLY A 104 4.13 3.18 1.58
N HIS A 105 4.78 3.02 0.41
CA HIS A 105 5.62 4.06 -0.17
C HIS A 105 4.83 5.35 -0.42
N ILE A 106 3.60 5.22 -0.94
CA ILE A 106 2.70 6.35 -1.13
C ILE A 106 2.29 6.98 0.22
N ALA A 107 2.08 6.19 1.28
CA ALA A 107 1.79 6.72 2.61
C ALA A 107 2.97 7.51 3.20
N ILE A 108 4.21 7.06 2.98
CA ILE A 108 5.41 7.80 3.38
C ILE A 108 5.54 9.10 2.58
N GLU A 109 5.35 9.04 1.26
CA GLU A 109 5.32 10.20 0.37
C GLU A 109 4.26 11.21 0.84
N PHE A 110 3.06 10.74 1.16
CA PHE A 110 1.97 11.56 1.67
C PHE A 110 2.37 12.22 2.98
N ALA A 111 2.92 11.47 3.94
CA ALA A 111 3.38 12.01 5.21
C ALA A 111 4.47 13.07 5.03
N GLY A 112 5.37 12.91 4.05
CA GLY A 112 6.39 13.91 3.74
C GLY A 112 5.84 15.22 3.15
N ARG A 113 4.67 15.19 2.51
CA ARG A 113 4.06 16.34 1.81
C ARG A 113 2.91 16.99 2.57
N TYR A 114 2.13 16.20 3.31
CA TYR A 114 0.83 16.55 3.86
C TYR A 114 0.67 16.03 5.30
N VAL A 115 1.74 16.07 6.09
CA VAL A 115 1.79 15.51 7.46
C VAL A 115 0.64 15.94 8.36
N ASP A 116 0.15 17.18 8.20
CA ASP A 116 -0.92 17.76 9.03
C ASP A 116 -2.33 17.23 8.68
N GLU A 117 -2.48 16.50 7.57
CA GLU A 117 -3.77 15.96 7.10
C GLU A 117 -4.02 14.52 7.59
N ILE A 118 -3.08 13.91 8.32
CA ILE A 118 -3.20 12.54 8.87
C ILE A 118 -2.79 12.49 10.35
N LYS A 119 -3.19 11.42 11.03
CA LYS A 119 -2.89 11.15 12.47
C LYS A 119 -1.79 10.11 12.66
N GLY A 120 -1.55 9.27 11.66
CA GLY A 120 -0.52 8.25 11.64
C GLY A 120 -0.65 7.40 10.39
N PHE A 121 0.36 6.56 10.13
CA PHE A 121 0.26 5.57 9.07
C PHE A 121 0.96 4.26 9.42
N ILE A 122 0.50 3.20 8.77
CA ILE A 122 1.08 1.86 8.84
C ILE A 122 1.55 1.50 7.43
N ALA A 123 2.83 1.15 7.30
CA ALA A 123 3.42 0.66 6.06
C ALA A 123 3.69 -0.85 6.20
N ILE A 124 2.96 -1.66 5.42
CA ILE A 124 2.99 -3.12 5.47
C ILE A 124 3.79 -3.65 4.29
N SER A 125 4.84 -4.43 4.56
CA SER A 125 5.74 -4.98 3.54
C SER A 125 6.34 -3.90 2.63
N THR A 126 6.80 -2.81 3.24
CA THR A 126 7.34 -1.62 2.58
C THR A 126 8.67 -1.24 3.22
N PRO A 127 9.82 -1.66 2.66
CA PRO A 127 11.13 -1.23 3.14
C PRO A 127 11.35 0.24 2.75
N PRO A 128 11.55 1.18 3.69
CA PRO A 128 11.69 2.59 3.33
C PRO A 128 12.93 2.87 2.47
N LEU A 129 12.80 3.58 1.35
CA LEU A 129 13.90 3.80 0.40
C LEU A 129 14.52 5.21 0.52
N GLY A 130 15.82 5.27 0.78
CA GLY A 130 16.59 6.53 0.74
C GLY A 130 16.97 6.96 -0.67
N ILE A 131 17.61 8.13 -0.81
CA ILE A 131 18.17 8.61 -2.07
C ILE A 131 19.68 8.89 -1.87
N PRO A 132 20.59 8.07 -2.44
CA PRO A 132 20.34 6.95 -3.36
C PRO A 132 19.72 5.72 -2.68
N ALA A 133 18.90 4.98 -3.42
CA ALA A 133 18.26 3.75 -2.93
C ALA A 133 19.21 2.55 -2.90
N ASP A 134 19.25 1.84 -1.76
CA ASP A 134 19.99 0.58 -1.60
C ASP A 134 19.06 -0.63 -1.87
N ILE A 135 18.66 -0.77 -3.13
CA ILE A 135 17.72 -1.82 -3.58
C ILE A 135 18.22 -3.23 -3.22
N PRO A 136 19.50 -3.61 -3.42
CA PRO A 136 19.98 -4.94 -3.05
C PRO A 136 19.92 -5.22 -1.54
N ALA A 137 19.99 -4.19 -0.70
CA ALA A 137 19.79 -4.37 0.73
C ALA A 137 18.31 -4.42 1.13
N ALA A 138 17.46 -3.62 0.48
CA ALA A 138 16.03 -3.50 0.81
C ALA A 138 15.21 -4.74 0.40
N PHE A 139 15.61 -5.41 -0.68
CA PHE A 139 14.86 -6.52 -1.27
C PHE A 139 15.67 -7.79 -1.39
N GLN A 140 15.01 -8.94 -1.22
CA GLN A 140 15.57 -10.26 -1.44
C GLN A 140 15.75 -10.52 -2.95
N PRO A 141 16.80 -11.26 -3.36
CA PRO A 141 16.92 -11.72 -4.74
C PRO A 141 15.78 -12.69 -5.10
N ASN A 142 14.75 -12.18 -5.78
CA ASN A 142 13.62 -12.97 -6.24
C ASN A 142 13.25 -12.56 -7.67
N PRO A 143 13.44 -13.44 -8.69
CA PRO A 143 13.09 -13.12 -10.07
C PRO A 143 11.63 -12.72 -10.27
N ALA A 144 10.71 -13.26 -9.46
CA ALA A 144 9.29 -12.93 -9.52
C ALA A 144 9.00 -11.47 -9.11
N ALA A 145 9.87 -10.83 -8.32
CA ALA A 145 9.72 -9.44 -7.92
C ALA A 145 9.68 -8.50 -9.14
N SER A 146 10.45 -8.81 -10.18
CA SER A 146 10.48 -8.01 -11.41
C SER A 146 9.13 -7.98 -12.14
N LEU A 147 8.31 -9.04 -12.00
CA LEU A 147 7.01 -9.17 -12.65
C LEU A 147 6.00 -8.12 -12.16
N LEU A 148 6.17 -7.61 -10.93
CA LEU A 148 5.38 -6.48 -10.41
C LEU A 148 5.49 -5.23 -11.30
N PHE A 149 6.59 -5.09 -12.03
CA PHE A 149 6.94 -3.89 -12.79
C PHE A 149 6.99 -4.13 -14.29
N GLN A 150 6.46 -5.25 -14.78
CA GLN A 150 6.36 -5.54 -16.20
C GLN A 150 4.95 -5.24 -16.73
N ALA A 151 4.90 -4.68 -17.93
CA ALA A 151 3.64 -4.38 -18.59
C ALA A 151 2.95 -5.69 -19.00
N GLN A 152 3.57 -6.48 -19.86
CA GLN A 152 3.00 -7.73 -20.33
C GLN A 152 3.48 -8.88 -19.48
N LEU A 153 2.53 -9.71 -19.03
CA LEU A 153 2.76 -10.94 -18.30
C LEU A 153 1.97 -12.05 -18.98
N SER A 154 2.58 -13.21 -19.14
CA SER A 154 1.91 -14.46 -19.46
C SER A 154 1.11 -14.96 -18.24
N LYS A 155 0.16 -15.88 -18.47
CA LYS A 155 -0.60 -16.50 -17.38
C LYS A 155 0.30 -17.22 -16.36
N GLU A 156 1.36 -17.87 -16.85
CA GLU A 156 2.34 -18.53 -15.99
C GLU A 156 3.10 -17.53 -15.11
N GLU A 157 3.48 -16.38 -15.66
CA GLU A 157 4.12 -15.30 -14.90
C GLU A 157 3.19 -14.69 -13.87
N VAL A 158 1.90 -14.50 -14.18
CA VAL A 158 0.90 -14.02 -13.21
C VAL A 158 0.74 -15.01 -12.04
N ILE A 159 0.67 -16.30 -12.33
CA ILE A 159 0.61 -17.35 -11.30
C ILE A 159 1.90 -17.37 -10.47
N ASN A 160 3.06 -17.29 -11.13
CA ASN A 160 4.35 -17.26 -10.46
C ASN A 160 4.49 -16.05 -9.53
N LEU A 161 4.05 -14.86 -9.99
CA LEU A 161 4.00 -13.66 -9.15
C LEU A 161 3.10 -13.90 -7.93
N SER A 162 1.88 -14.39 -8.14
CA SER A 162 0.92 -14.68 -7.07
C SER A 162 1.51 -15.63 -6.00
N ASN A 163 2.17 -16.70 -6.43
CA ASN A 163 2.83 -17.69 -5.55
C ASN A 163 3.97 -17.13 -4.70
N ASN A 164 4.52 -15.98 -5.10
CA ASN A 164 5.62 -15.32 -4.39
C ASN A 164 5.15 -14.21 -3.45
N VAL A 165 3.93 -13.70 -3.62
CA VAL A 165 3.42 -12.59 -2.80
C VAL A 165 2.32 -13.00 -1.83
N ALA A 166 1.64 -14.14 -2.02
CA ALA A 166 0.54 -14.56 -1.16
C ALA A 166 0.65 -16.02 -0.71
N GLY A 167 0.07 -16.31 0.46
CA GLY A 167 -0.20 -17.68 0.90
C GLY A 167 -1.14 -18.43 -0.05
N THR A 168 -1.04 -19.76 -0.08
CA THR A 168 -1.68 -20.63 -1.08
C THR A 168 -3.18 -20.39 -1.25
N ILE A 169 -3.90 -20.12 -0.17
CA ILE A 169 -5.37 -19.97 -0.21
C ILE A 169 -5.84 -18.66 -0.85
N TYR A 170 -4.95 -17.67 -1.03
CA TYR A 170 -5.29 -16.33 -1.56
C TYR A 170 -4.74 -16.06 -2.96
N GLN A 171 -4.12 -17.07 -3.59
CA GLN A 171 -3.42 -16.89 -4.85
C GLN A 171 -4.37 -16.51 -6.00
N ASN A 172 -5.60 -17.02 -5.99
CA ASN A 172 -6.58 -16.71 -7.04
C ASN A 172 -7.02 -15.24 -6.97
N GLU A 173 -7.28 -14.69 -5.78
CA GLU A 173 -7.65 -13.28 -5.65
C GLU A 173 -6.53 -12.33 -6.09
N VAL A 174 -5.27 -12.74 -5.88
CA VAL A 174 -4.10 -12.01 -6.37
C VAL A 174 -4.00 -12.09 -7.90
N VAL A 175 -4.21 -13.27 -8.50
CA VAL A 175 -4.25 -13.43 -9.97
C VAL A 175 -5.29 -12.50 -10.58
N ASP A 176 -6.53 -12.51 -10.08
CA ASP A 176 -7.60 -11.65 -10.58
C ASP A 176 -7.24 -10.17 -10.49
N SER A 177 -6.59 -9.75 -9.40
CA SER A 177 -6.15 -8.37 -9.23
C SER A 177 -5.05 -7.98 -10.23
N VAL A 178 -4.06 -8.85 -10.45
CA VAL A 178 -2.97 -8.62 -11.40
C VAL A 178 -3.51 -8.52 -12.83
N GLU A 179 -4.43 -9.40 -13.22
CA GLU A 179 -5.04 -9.40 -14.55
C GLU A 179 -5.92 -8.17 -14.81
N SER A 180 -6.55 -7.61 -13.76
CA SER A 180 -7.38 -6.40 -13.87
C SER A 180 -6.55 -5.10 -13.99
N ALA A 181 -5.32 -5.11 -13.49
CA ALA A 181 -4.47 -3.94 -13.46
C ALA A 181 -4.01 -3.52 -14.86
N ASP A 182 -3.95 -2.21 -15.11
CA ASP A 182 -3.37 -1.63 -16.32
C ASP A 182 -1.88 -2.01 -16.42
N PRO A 183 -1.49 -2.75 -17.48
CA PRO A 183 -0.09 -3.05 -17.76
C PRO A 183 0.85 -1.85 -17.67
N LEU A 184 0.41 -0.68 -18.16
CA LEU A 184 1.25 0.52 -18.15
C LEU A 184 1.42 1.08 -16.74
N ALA A 185 0.45 0.91 -15.84
CA ALA A 185 0.59 1.34 -14.45
C ALA A 185 1.72 0.59 -13.76
N ARG A 186 1.73 -0.75 -13.85
CA ARG A 186 2.80 -1.60 -13.30
C ARG A 186 4.17 -1.17 -13.76
N GLN A 187 4.34 -0.99 -15.07
CA GLN A 187 5.61 -0.60 -15.67
C GLN A 187 6.06 0.80 -15.22
N LYS A 188 5.15 1.78 -15.25
CA LYS A 188 5.49 3.18 -14.94
C LYS A 188 5.78 3.40 -13.46
N ILE A 189 5.10 2.68 -12.57
CA ILE A 189 5.46 2.65 -11.14
C ILE A 189 6.88 2.14 -10.95
N GLY A 190 7.25 1.04 -11.62
CA GLY A 190 8.63 0.53 -11.57
C GLY A 190 9.65 1.55 -12.06
N MET A 191 9.34 2.26 -13.15
CA MET A 191 10.17 3.38 -13.64
C MET A 191 10.25 4.54 -12.62
N SER A 192 9.16 4.85 -11.93
CA SER A 192 9.15 5.86 -10.86
C SER A 192 10.14 5.51 -9.75
N ILE A 193 10.18 4.22 -9.36
CA ILE A 193 11.10 3.74 -8.33
C ILE A 193 12.56 3.76 -8.83
N ILE A 194 12.81 3.24 -10.03
CA ILE A 194 14.15 3.20 -10.64
C ILE A 194 14.73 4.61 -10.82
N ASN A 195 13.89 5.56 -11.25
CA ASN A 195 14.29 6.96 -11.43
C ASN A 195 14.31 7.76 -10.13
N GLN A 196 14.02 7.13 -8.99
CA GLN A 196 13.97 7.77 -7.67
C GLN A 196 13.01 8.98 -7.64
N ASN A 197 11.90 8.87 -8.36
CA ASN A 197 10.83 9.86 -8.35
C ASN A 197 9.89 9.60 -7.16
N TYR A 198 10.40 9.88 -5.98
CA TYR A 198 9.74 9.87 -4.67
C TYR A 198 10.61 10.70 -3.70
N LEU A 199 10.09 11.06 -2.53
CA LEU A 199 10.89 11.71 -1.49
C LEU A 199 11.88 10.72 -0.88
N ASP A 200 13.03 11.19 -0.39
CA ASP A 200 13.92 10.35 0.43
C ASP A 200 13.17 9.86 1.69
N GLU A 201 12.70 8.61 1.67
CA GLU A 201 11.79 8.07 2.68
C GLU A 201 12.51 7.93 4.02
N ILE A 202 13.80 7.57 4.01
CA ILE A 202 14.62 7.52 5.22
C ILE A 202 14.71 8.90 5.85
N ARG A 203 14.93 9.94 5.06
CA ARG A 203 14.95 11.33 5.55
C ARG A 203 13.58 11.78 6.06
N VAL A 204 12.50 11.43 5.35
CA VAL A 204 11.12 11.74 5.78
C VAL A 204 10.85 11.12 7.15
N LEU A 205 11.06 9.80 7.29
CA LEU A 205 10.79 9.07 8.53
C LEU A 205 11.64 9.54 9.72
N ASN A 206 12.86 10.02 9.47
CA ASN A 206 13.69 10.64 10.51
C ASN A 206 13.22 12.05 10.92
N ALA A 207 12.53 12.77 10.06
CA ALA A 207 12.13 14.16 10.29
C ALA A 207 10.70 14.31 10.84
N ILE A 208 9.77 13.43 10.44
CA ILE A 208 8.37 13.51 10.88
C ILE A 208 8.24 13.27 12.38
N LYS A 209 7.31 13.98 13.02
CA LYS A 209 6.92 13.77 14.43
C LYS A 209 5.70 12.86 14.58
N LEU A 210 5.03 12.59 13.47
CA LEU A 210 3.85 11.75 13.38
C LEU A 210 4.24 10.30 13.72
N PRO A 211 3.44 9.57 14.52
CA PRO A 211 3.67 8.15 14.73
C PRO A 211 3.46 7.38 13.42
N PHE A 212 4.27 6.35 13.22
CA PHE A 212 4.07 5.40 12.12
C PHE A 212 4.49 3.99 12.53
N ALA A 213 3.89 2.98 11.93
CA ALA A 213 4.31 1.59 12.14
C ALA A 213 4.87 1.00 10.83
N LEU A 214 5.95 0.24 10.96
CA LEU A 214 6.43 -0.65 9.91
C LEU A 214 6.02 -2.08 10.28
N VAL A 215 5.46 -2.80 9.32
CA VAL A 215 4.97 -4.17 9.50
C VAL A 215 5.54 -5.04 8.39
N LEU A 216 5.96 -6.26 8.72
CA LEU A 216 6.52 -7.20 7.75
C LEU A 216 6.06 -8.62 8.07
N GLY A 217 5.71 -9.39 7.04
CA GLY A 217 5.49 -10.83 7.19
C GLY A 217 6.81 -11.58 7.36
N GLU A 218 6.88 -12.52 8.30
CA GLU A 218 8.08 -13.33 8.56
C GLU A 218 8.58 -14.09 7.32
N ASP A 219 7.66 -14.58 6.48
CA ASP A 219 7.92 -15.35 5.27
C ASP A 219 7.90 -14.48 3.99
N ASP A 220 8.02 -13.16 4.13
CA ASP A 220 8.07 -12.24 2.99
C ASP A 220 9.27 -12.55 2.09
N LYS A 221 8.98 -13.01 0.87
CA LYS A 221 9.99 -13.41 -0.13
C LYS A 221 10.54 -12.25 -0.94
N LEU A 222 10.04 -11.03 -0.71
CA LEU A 222 10.41 -9.84 -1.47
C LEU A 222 11.22 -8.87 -0.61
N CYS A 223 10.74 -8.53 0.57
CA CYS A 223 11.38 -7.53 1.43
C CYS A 223 12.43 -8.20 2.32
N ASN A 224 13.59 -7.58 2.50
CA ASN A 224 14.63 -8.10 3.36
C ASN A 224 14.40 -7.67 4.83
N PRO A 225 14.10 -8.59 5.77
CA PRO A 225 13.87 -8.23 7.17
C PRO A 225 15.07 -7.51 7.82
N GLY A 226 16.29 -7.89 7.43
CA GLY A 226 17.52 -7.27 7.95
C GLY A 226 17.67 -5.79 7.57
N TYR A 227 16.98 -5.34 6.53
CA TYR A 227 16.99 -3.93 6.11
C TYR A 227 16.29 -3.02 7.10
N PHE A 228 15.14 -3.44 7.63
CA PHE A 228 14.33 -2.65 8.56
C PHE A 228 15.10 -2.33 9.85
N SER A 229 16.00 -3.22 10.28
CA SER A 229 16.83 -3.03 11.47
C SER A 229 18.00 -2.06 11.25
N LYS A 230 18.31 -1.65 10.00
CA LYS A 230 19.41 -0.72 9.72
C LYS A 230 19.08 0.72 10.14
N TYR A 231 17.80 1.08 10.22
CA TYR A 231 17.36 2.45 10.42
C TYR A 231 16.47 2.55 11.67
N PRO A 232 17.03 2.87 12.84
CA PRO A 232 16.22 3.14 14.02
C PRO A 232 15.52 4.49 13.86
N PHE A 233 14.19 4.49 13.71
CA PHE A 233 13.42 5.72 13.63
C PHE A 233 12.79 6.07 14.98
N LYS A 234 12.92 7.34 15.38
CA LYS A 234 12.48 7.81 16.70
C LYS A 234 10.97 7.69 16.94
N ASN A 235 10.17 7.95 15.90
CA ASN A 235 8.70 7.98 16.00
C ASN A 235 8.05 6.72 15.40
N GLN A 236 8.86 5.68 15.15
CA GLN A 236 8.33 4.38 14.82
C GLN A 236 7.64 3.78 16.05
N TRP A 237 6.39 3.38 15.87
CA TRP A 237 5.59 2.75 16.90
C TRP A 237 6.28 1.47 17.38
N ARG A 238 6.38 1.33 18.71
CA ARG A 238 7.16 0.30 19.42
C ARG A 238 8.68 0.35 19.19
N GLY A 239 9.18 1.30 18.40
CA GLY A 239 10.61 1.50 18.14
C GLY A 239 11.25 0.42 17.26
N GLU A 240 10.45 -0.49 16.67
CA GLU A 240 10.94 -1.60 15.85
C GLU A 240 9.90 -2.01 14.78
N VAL A 241 10.34 -2.84 13.84
CA VAL A 241 9.44 -3.41 12.82
C VAL A 241 8.55 -4.47 13.48
N ASN A 242 7.26 -4.46 13.19
CA ASN A 242 6.31 -5.44 13.70
C ASN A 242 6.31 -6.65 12.76
N ILE A 243 6.92 -7.75 13.19
CA ILE A 243 6.95 -8.99 12.43
C ILE A 243 5.67 -9.78 12.69
N ILE A 244 4.99 -10.20 11.62
CA ILE A 244 3.82 -11.07 11.68
C ILE A 244 4.25 -12.48 11.33
N GLU A 245 4.16 -13.38 12.30
CA GLU A 245 4.61 -14.77 12.15
C GLU A 245 3.85 -15.50 11.03
N HIS A 246 4.54 -16.41 10.34
CA HIS A 246 3.94 -17.28 9.32
C HIS A 246 3.12 -16.53 8.26
N SER A 247 3.66 -15.39 7.78
CA SER A 247 2.97 -14.49 6.87
C SER A 247 3.86 -14.08 5.72
N SER A 248 3.30 -14.07 4.52
CA SER A 248 3.96 -13.68 3.28
C SER A 248 4.05 -12.16 3.11
N HIS A 249 4.28 -11.71 1.87
CA HIS A 249 4.21 -10.29 1.49
C HIS A 249 2.82 -9.67 1.68
N ASN A 250 1.77 -10.46 1.90
CA ASN A 250 0.41 -9.99 2.18
C ASN A 250 -0.09 -10.45 3.57
N PRO A 251 0.49 -9.95 4.69
CA PRO A 251 0.12 -10.42 6.02
C PRO A 251 -1.34 -10.09 6.38
N PHE A 252 -1.96 -9.09 5.75
CA PHE A 252 -3.38 -8.76 5.93
C PHE A 252 -4.33 -9.81 5.34
N LEU A 253 -3.82 -10.65 4.42
CA LEU A 253 -4.50 -11.85 3.93
C LEU A 253 -4.17 -13.06 4.82
N ASP A 254 -2.90 -13.29 5.12
CA ASP A 254 -2.46 -14.52 5.81
C ASP A 254 -2.86 -14.57 7.30
N ARG A 255 -2.77 -13.44 8.00
CA ARG A 255 -3.06 -13.29 9.43
C ARG A 255 -3.98 -12.10 9.71
N PRO A 256 -5.21 -12.10 9.18
CA PRO A 256 -6.08 -10.93 9.19
C PRO A 256 -6.45 -10.48 10.61
N GLU A 257 -6.69 -11.40 11.55
CA GLU A 257 -7.02 -11.06 12.94
C GLU A 257 -5.86 -10.43 13.72
N GLU A 258 -4.63 -10.75 13.33
CA GLU A 258 -3.43 -10.15 13.92
C GLU A 258 -3.18 -8.76 13.37
N ILE A 259 -3.27 -8.60 12.04
CA ILE A 259 -3.20 -7.30 11.39
C ILE A 259 -4.32 -6.37 11.88
N ASN A 260 -5.55 -6.86 12.00
CA ASN A 260 -6.67 -6.05 12.49
C ASN A 260 -6.43 -5.56 13.92
N ARG A 261 -5.88 -6.41 14.80
CA ARG A 261 -5.48 -5.98 16.16
C ARG A 261 -4.35 -4.96 16.11
N LEU A 262 -3.32 -5.20 15.30
CA LEU A 262 -2.19 -4.27 15.16
C LEU A 262 -2.66 -2.89 14.70
N ILE A 263 -3.54 -2.82 13.70
CA ILE A 263 -4.09 -1.54 13.21
C ILE A 263 -4.87 -0.80 14.31
N LEU A 264 -5.56 -1.52 15.19
CA LEU A 264 -6.34 -0.92 16.29
C LEU A 264 -5.51 -0.55 17.52
N ASP A 265 -4.41 -1.26 17.76
CA ASP A 265 -3.46 -0.98 18.84
C ASP A 265 -2.58 0.25 18.52
N PHE A 266 -2.34 0.51 17.23
CA PHE A 266 -1.61 1.68 16.72
C PHE A 266 -2.44 2.96 16.83
#